data_AF-A0ABD1T111-F1
#
_entry.id   AF-A0ABD1T111-F1
#
_cell.length_a   1.000
_cell.length_b   1.000
_cell.length_c   1.000
_cell.angle_alpha   90.00
_cell.angle_beta   90.00
_cell.angle_gamma   90.00
#
_symmetry.space_group_name_H-M   'P 1'
#
loop_
_entity.id
_entity.type
_entity.pdbx_description
1 polymer ?
#
loop_
_entity_poly.entity_id
_entity_poly.type
_entity_poly.pdbx_seq_one_letter_code
_entity_poly.pdbx_strand_id
1 'polypeptide(L)'
;MAELLEIVTNAATLLCPDLEENTQTLQRKIELLKSQKVDVQADLQNAGKKRKREVEDWLINVENNITKFETLEQEIQCSRFYSRQKWAEQVERMTKEVMELVEQSDFPRGLFLEVDESIGQLMLTMAKHFYKISMTFGRH
;
A
#
# COMPACT_ATOMS: atom_id res chain seq x y z
N MET A 1 -10.97 -42.79 15.80
CA MET A 1 -11.08 -41.55 14.99
C MET A 1 -11.04 -40.30 15.86
N ALA A 2 -11.83 -40.18 16.94
CA ALA A 2 -11.81 -39.01 17.84
C ALA A 2 -10.47 -38.81 18.57
N GLU A 3 -9.87 -39.87 19.12
CA GLU A 3 -8.59 -39.79 19.86
C GLU A 3 -7.41 -39.36 18.97
N LEU A 4 -7.36 -39.83 17.72
CA LEU A 4 -6.33 -39.41 16.77
C LEU A 4 -6.47 -37.94 16.36
N LEU A 5 -7.71 -37.45 16.28
CA LEU A 5 -7.97 -36.04 15.99
C LEU A 5 -7.46 -35.17 17.15
N GLU A 6 -7.75 -35.57 18.38
CA GLU A 6 -7.31 -34.88 19.59
C GLU A 6 -5.78 -34.82 19.72
N ILE A 7 -5.09 -35.93 19.43
CA ILE A 7 -3.62 -35.98 19.43
C ILE A 7 -3.02 -35.04 18.38
N VAL A 8 -3.56 -35.06 17.15
CA VAL A 8 -3.08 -34.20 16.06
C VAL A 8 -3.35 -32.72 16.38
N THR A 9 -4.52 -32.39 16.93
CA THR A 9 -4.84 -31.03 17.35
C THR A 9 -3.90 -30.55 18.46
N ASN A 10 -3.66 -31.37 19.49
CA ASN A 10 -2.75 -31.02 20.59
C ASN A 10 -1.29 -30.86 20.13
N ALA A 11 -0.81 -31.73 19.24
CA ALA A 11 0.52 -31.60 18.65
C ALA A 11 0.65 -30.35 17.76
N ALA A 12 -0.39 -30.01 17.00
CA ALA A 12 -0.44 -28.76 16.24
C ALA A 12 -0.40 -27.53 17.16
N THR A 13 -1.05 -27.58 18.33
CA THR A 13 -0.99 -26.51 19.32
C THR A 13 0.44 -26.27 19.82
N LEU A 14 1.21 -27.35 20.04
CA LEU A 14 2.61 -27.28 20.48
C LEU A 14 3.56 -26.71 19.42
N LEU A 15 3.24 -26.87 18.13
CA LEU A 15 4.13 -26.45 17.03
C LEU A 15 4.13 -24.94 16.76
N CYS A 16 3.12 -24.17 17.19
CA CYS A 16 3.13 -22.71 17.08
C CYS A 16 2.05 -22.02 17.93
N PRO A 17 2.12 -22.06 19.27
CA PRO A 17 1.03 -21.62 20.16
C PRO A 17 0.49 -20.23 19.83
N ASP A 18 1.37 -19.33 19.38
CA ASP A 18 1.11 -17.90 19.22
C ASP A 18 0.54 -17.53 17.83
N LEU A 19 0.20 -18.49 16.97
CA LEU A 19 -0.31 -18.19 15.62
C LEU A 19 -1.53 -17.26 15.64
N GLU A 20 -2.45 -17.47 16.59
CA GLU A 20 -3.67 -16.66 16.69
C GLU A 20 -3.34 -15.21 17.08
N GLU A 21 -2.48 -15.03 18.08
CA GLU A 21 -2.02 -13.72 18.54
C GLU A 21 -1.22 -12.98 17.45
N ASN A 22 -0.36 -13.70 16.73
CA ASN A 22 0.40 -13.16 15.61
C ASN A 22 -0.54 -12.73 14.47
N THR A 23 -1.57 -13.52 14.17
CA THR A 23 -2.58 -13.19 13.16
C THR A 23 -3.38 -11.95 13.56
N GLN A 24 -3.79 -11.83 14.83
CA GLN A 24 -4.44 -10.61 15.35
C GLN A 24 -3.52 -9.39 15.30
N THR A 25 -2.23 -9.58 15.58
CA THR A 25 -1.23 -8.49 15.48
C THR A 25 -1.09 -8.03 14.04
N LEU A 26 -1.04 -8.97 13.08
CA LEU A 26 -1.04 -8.67 11.65
C LEU A 26 -2.32 -7.94 11.23
N GLN A 27 -3.49 -8.37 11.70
CA GLN A 27 -4.77 -7.70 11.42
C GLN A 27 -4.73 -6.22 11.81
N ARG A 28 -4.30 -5.90 13.03
CA ARG A 28 -4.19 -4.50 13.52
C ARG A 28 -3.26 -3.66 12.64
N LYS A 29 -2.18 -4.25 12.14
CA LYS A 29 -1.23 -3.58 11.23
C LYS A 29 -1.84 -3.37 9.84
N ILE A 30 -2.61 -4.32 9.33
CA ILE A 30 -3.37 -4.18 8.08
C ILE A 30 -4.43 -3.07 8.21
N GLU A 31 -5.12 -2.97 9.34
CA GLU A 31 -6.08 -1.90 9.61
C GLU A 31 -5.42 -0.51 9.62
N LEU A 32 -4.24 -0.39 10.24
CA LEU A 32 -3.42 0.83 10.18
C LEU A 32 -3.07 1.17 8.72
N LEU A 33 -2.60 0.19 7.95
CA LEU A 33 -2.22 0.39 6.55
C LEU A 33 -3.44 0.78 5.68
N LYS A 34 -4.62 0.21 5.94
CA LYS A 34 -5.89 0.60 5.31
C LYS A 34 -6.22 2.07 5.59
N SER A 35 -6.05 2.54 6.83
CA SER A 35 -6.25 3.95 7.19
C SER A 35 -5.29 4.87 6.42
N GLN A 36 -3.99 4.56 6.45
CA GLN A 36 -2.98 5.36 5.75
C GLN A 36 -3.24 5.43 4.24
N LYS A 37 -3.67 4.32 3.64
CA LYS A 37 -4.07 4.29 2.23
C LYS A 37 -5.20 5.27 1.95
N VAL A 38 -6.22 5.32 2.81
CA VAL A 38 -7.35 6.25 2.64
C VAL A 38 -6.88 7.70 2.70
N ASP A 39 -6.01 8.04 3.66
CA ASP A 39 -5.46 9.39 3.80
C ASP A 39 -4.66 9.79 2.56
N VAL A 40 -3.74 8.93 2.09
CA VAL A 40 -2.97 9.16 0.86
C VAL A 40 -3.89 9.32 -0.34
N GLN A 41 -4.93 8.49 -0.47
CA GLN A 41 -5.88 8.59 -1.58
C GLN A 41 -6.68 9.90 -1.53
N ALA A 42 -7.06 10.38 -0.33
CA ALA A 42 -7.73 11.65 -0.17
C ALA A 42 -6.85 12.82 -0.63
N ASP A 43 -5.58 12.83 -0.23
CA ASP A 43 -4.61 13.84 -0.67
C ASP A 43 -4.44 13.83 -2.20
N LEU A 44 -4.37 12.65 -2.81
CA LEU A 44 -4.24 12.49 -4.26
C LEU A 44 -5.44 13.05 -5.04
N GLN A 45 -6.67 12.84 -4.54
CA GLN A 45 -7.89 13.32 -5.21
C GLN A 45 -7.98 14.85 -5.21
N ASN A 46 -7.49 15.50 -4.16
CA ASN A 46 -7.64 16.95 -3.97
C ASN A 46 -6.63 17.80 -4.74
N ALA A 47 -5.55 17.22 -5.27
CA ALA A 47 -4.42 18.00 -5.76
C ALA A 47 -4.44 18.34 -7.26
N GLY A 48 -5.13 17.56 -8.11
CA GLY A 48 -5.09 17.72 -9.57
C GLY A 48 -3.69 17.60 -10.20
N LYS A 49 -2.69 17.15 -9.43
CA LYS A 49 -1.28 17.00 -9.83
C LYS A 49 -0.97 15.55 -10.14
N LYS A 50 0.00 15.33 -11.03
CA LYS A 50 0.50 13.97 -11.34
C LYS A 50 1.26 13.43 -10.13
N ARG A 51 0.81 12.29 -9.61
CA ARG A 51 1.47 11.57 -8.51
C ARG A 51 2.77 10.91 -8.96
N LYS A 52 3.68 10.68 -7.99
CA LYS A 52 4.93 9.97 -8.24
C LYS A 52 4.69 8.47 -8.44
N ARG A 53 5.56 7.82 -9.21
CA ARG A 53 5.51 6.35 -9.41
C ARG A 53 5.64 5.58 -8.09
N GLU A 54 6.51 6.02 -7.18
CA GLU A 54 6.67 5.39 -5.86
C GLU A 54 5.36 5.34 -5.06
N VAL A 55 4.51 6.36 -5.19
CA VAL A 55 3.18 6.40 -4.55
C VAL A 55 2.22 5.41 -5.21
N GLU A 56 2.28 5.27 -6.54
CA GLU A 56 1.47 4.30 -7.28
C GLU A 56 1.85 2.87 -6.90
N ASP A 57 3.15 2.57 -6.90
CA ASP A 57 3.68 1.26 -6.54
C ASP A 57 3.32 0.91 -5.10
N TRP A 58 3.42 1.88 -4.17
CA TRP A 58 2.99 1.70 -2.79
C TRP A 58 1.50 1.36 -2.66
N LEU A 59 0.62 2.10 -3.35
CA LEU A 59 -0.83 1.84 -3.33
C LEU A 59 -1.17 0.43 -3.84
N ILE A 60 -0.50 -0.01 -4.92
CA ILE A 60 -0.67 -1.36 -5.46
C ILE A 60 -0.21 -2.41 -4.44
N ASN A 61 0.95 -2.20 -3.82
CA ASN A 61 1.49 -3.13 -2.83
C ASN A 61 0.62 -3.23 -1.57
N VAL A 62 0.00 -2.12 -1.14
CA VAL A 62 -0.98 -2.10 -0.05
C VAL A 62 -2.20 -2.94 -0.42
N GLU A 63 -2.79 -2.72 -1.59
CA GLU A 63 -3.98 -3.48 -2.04
C GLU A 63 -3.71 -4.99 -2.12
N ASN A 64 -2.54 -5.33 -2.64
CA ASN A 64 -2.09 -6.72 -2.71
C ASN A 64 -1.94 -7.33 -1.31
N ASN A 65 -1.39 -6.59 -0.34
CA ASN A 65 -1.26 -7.07 1.03
C ASN A 65 -2.63 -7.20 1.72
N ILE A 66 -3.55 -6.27 1.50
CA ILE A 66 -4.91 -6.40 2.04
C ILE A 66 -5.57 -7.68 1.52
N THR A 67 -5.57 -7.89 0.20
CA THR A 67 -6.17 -9.07 -0.42
C THR A 67 -5.50 -10.38 0.04
N LYS A 68 -4.17 -10.39 0.13
CA LYS A 68 -3.42 -11.55 0.64
C LYS A 68 -3.80 -11.90 2.07
N PHE A 69 -4.05 -10.89 2.93
CA PHE A 69 -4.37 -11.11 4.34
C PHE A 69 -5.77 -11.69 4.47
N GLU A 70 -6.73 -11.17 3.70
CA GLU A 70 -8.11 -11.68 3.67
C GLU A 70 -8.13 -13.16 3.24
N THR A 71 -7.34 -13.54 2.24
CA THR A 71 -7.17 -14.96 1.85
C THR A 71 -6.54 -15.79 2.97
N LEU A 72 -5.46 -15.30 3.59
CA LEU A 72 -4.76 -16.00 4.68
C LEU A 72 -5.68 -16.21 5.90
N GLU A 73 -6.44 -15.20 6.28
CA GLU A 73 -7.38 -15.25 7.39
C GLU A 73 -8.47 -16.32 7.14
N GLN A 74 -9.02 -16.36 5.92
CA GLN A 74 -9.97 -17.40 5.52
C GLN A 74 -9.35 -18.80 5.55
N GLU A 75 -8.12 -18.96 5.08
CA GLU A 75 -7.40 -20.24 5.10
C GLU A 75 -7.14 -20.74 6.52
N ILE A 76 -6.76 -19.85 7.43
CA ILE A 76 -6.56 -20.15 8.86
C ILE A 76 -7.89 -20.59 9.49
N GLN A 77 -8.98 -19.85 9.25
CA GLN A 77 -10.30 -20.15 9.82
C GLN A 77 -10.92 -21.45 9.27
N CYS A 78 -10.70 -21.76 8.00
CA CYS A 78 -11.35 -22.91 7.34
C CYS A 78 -10.54 -24.21 7.41
N SER A 79 -9.28 -24.17 7.84
CA SER A 79 -8.38 -25.32 7.77
C SER A 79 -8.55 -26.29 8.95
N ARG A 80 -8.87 -27.56 8.62
CA ARG A 80 -8.69 -28.72 9.51
C ARG A 80 -7.34 -29.45 9.33
N PHE A 81 -6.55 -29.13 8.29
CA PHE A 81 -5.48 -30.02 7.81
C PHE A 81 -4.18 -29.36 7.30
N TYR A 82 -4.09 -28.02 7.17
CA TYR A 82 -2.81 -27.38 6.82
C TYR A 82 -1.86 -27.34 8.01
N SER A 83 -0.54 -27.46 7.76
CA SER A 83 0.46 -27.42 8.83
C SER A 83 0.53 -26.02 9.43
N ARG A 84 0.15 -25.89 10.70
CA ARG A 84 0.17 -24.65 11.48
C ARG A 84 1.49 -23.85 11.36
N GLN A 85 2.60 -24.56 11.19
CA GLN A 85 3.91 -23.96 10.95
C GLN A 85 3.97 -23.12 9.66
N LYS A 86 3.39 -23.59 8.55
CA LYS A 86 3.34 -22.82 7.30
C LYS A 86 2.55 -21.52 7.45
N TRP A 87 1.47 -21.56 8.23
CA TRP A 87 0.70 -20.35 8.55
C TRP A 87 1.49 -19.39 9.42
N ALA A 88 2.25 -19.90 10.39
CA ALA A 88 3.14 -19.06 11.19
C ALA A 88 4.20 -18.35 10.36
N GLU A 89 4.88 -19.09 9.48
CA GLU A 89 5.88 -18.54 8.55
C GLU A 89 5.25 -17.48 7.63
N GLN A 90 4.03 -17.75 7.14
CA GLN A 90 3.30 -16.85 6.27
C GLN A 90 2.87 -15.56 6.98
N VAL A 91 2.35 -15.67 8.21
CA VAL A 91 1.97 -14.52 9.06
C VAL A 91 3.21 -13.68 9.40
N GLU A 92 4.32 -14.31 9.76
CA GLU A 92 5.57 -13.60 10.08
C GLU A 92 6.10 -12.83 8.87
N ARG A 93 6.17 -13.49 7.70
CA ARG A 93 6.61 -12.86 6.45
C ARG A 93 5.73 -11.66 6.10
N MET A 94 4.42 -11.85 6.17
CA MET A 94 3.47 -10.81 5.84
C MET A 94 3.51 -9.64 6.83
N THR A 95 3.76 -9.91 8.11
CA THR A 95 3.96 -8.86 9.13
C THR A 95 5.13 -7.95 8.77
N LYS A 96 6.23 -8.51 8.28
CA LYS A 96 7.39 -7.73 7.80
C LYS A 96 7.02 -6.88 6.59
N GLU A 97 6.38 -7.47 5.57
CA GLU A 97 5.90 -6.75 4.37
C GLU A 97 4.98 -5.57 4.73
N VAL A 98 4.02 -5.78 5.64
CA VAL A 98 3.10 -4.72 6.07
C VAL A 98 3.83 -3.63 6.85
N MET A 99 4.78 -3.97 7.72
CA MET A 99 5.56 -2.97 8.46
C MET A 99 6.40 -2.08 7.54
N GLU A 100 7.05 -2.66 6.52
CA GLU A 100 7.79 -1.89 5.52
C GLU A 100 6.87 -0.91 4.78
N LEU A 101 5.64 -1.32 4.44
CA LEU A 101 4.67 -0.45 3.79
C LEU A 101 4.16 0.66 4.72
N VAL A 102 3.96 0.37 6.00
CA VAL A 102 3.58 1.37 7.01
C VAL A 102 4.67 2.45 7.11
N GLU A 103 5.94 2.07 7.13
CA GLU A 103 7.07 3.01 7.17
C GLU A 103 7.18 3.85 5.88
N GLN A 104 6.89 3.27 4.73
CA GLN A 104 6.94 3.96 3.43
C GLN A 104 5.82 4.99 3.22
N SER A 105 4.75 4.94 4.04
CA SER A 105 3.58 5.81 3.90
C SER A 105 3.86 7.31 4.15
N ASP A 106 5.00 7.66 4.74
CA ASP A 106 5.36 9.05 5.07
C ASP A 106 5.80 9.87 3.83
N PHE A 107 6.21 9.20 2.74
CA PHE A 107 6.66 9.83 1.49
C PHE A 107 7.46 11.13 1.71
N PRO A 108 8.69 11.08 2.23
CA PRO A 108 9.45 12.28 2.64
C PRO A 108 9.76 13.24 1.48
N ARG A 109 9.67 12.78 0.24
CA ARG A 109 9.80 13.61 -0.97
C ARG A 109 8.45 14.16 -1.48
N GLY A 110 7.36 13.96 -0.74
CA GLY A 110 6.00 14.30 -1.14
C GLY A 110 5.38 13.34 -2.15
N LEU A 111 4.05 13.45 -2.28
CA LEU A 111 3.22 12.55 -3.08
C LEU A 111 3.22 12.85 -4.59
N PHE A 112 3.52 14.09 -4.97
CA PHE A 112 3.34 14.60 -6.33
C PHE A 112 4.67 14.87 -7.01
N LEU A 113 4.71 14.71 -8.33
CA LEU A 113 5.83 15.20 -9.11
C LEU A 113 5.92 16.71 -8.94
N GLU A 114 7.12 17.18 -8.59
CA GLU A 114 7.43 18.60 -8.63
C GLU A 114 7.37 19.03 -10.09
N VAL A 115 6.41 19.88 -10.41
CA VAL A 115 6.36 20.56 -11.70
C VAL A 115 7.19 21.82 -11.54
N ASP A 116 8.23 21.95 -12.36
CA ASP A 116 8.99 23.18 -12.43
C ASP A 116 8.11 24.28 -13.05
N GLU A 117 7.48 25.09 -12.19
CA GLU A 117 6.63 26.21 -12.57
C GLU A 117 7.38 27.26 -13.40
N SER A 118 8.72 27.30 -13.34
CA SER A 118 9.53 28.21 -14.15
C SER A 118 9.39 27.94 -15.65
N ILE A 119 9.20 26.68 -16.04
CA ILE A 119 8.98 26.28 -17.44
C ILE A 119 7.64 26.82 -17.93
N GLY A 120 6.58 26.68 -17.12
CA GLY A 120 5.26 27.23 -17.44
C GLY A 120 5.30 28.75 -17.61
N GLN A 121 6.00 29.43 -16.71
CA GLN A 121 6.16 30.88 -16.75
C GLN A 121 6.97 31.36 -17.97
N LEU A 122 8.03 30.63 -18.34
CA LEU A 122 8.81 30.90 -19.55
C LEU A 122 7.97 30.76 -20.80
N MET A 123 7.18 29.69 -20.92
CA MET A 123 6.30 29.47 -22.07
C MET A 123 5.23 30.56 -22.19
N LEU A 124 4.61 30.97 -21.07
CA LEU A 124 3.67 32.09 -21.04
C LEU A 124 4.31 33.40 -21.47
N THR A 125 5.55 33.66 -21.03
CA THR A 125 6.29 34.87 -21.37
C THR A 125 6.64 34.89 -22.85
N MET A 126 7.11 33.76 -23.41
CA MET A 126 7.37 33.62 -24.83
C MET A 126 6.10 33.80 -25.66
N ALA A 127 4.99 33.16 -25.28
CA ALA A 127 3.70 33.31 -25.97
C ALA A 127 3.21 34.78 -26.00
N LYS A 128 3.33 35.50 -24.88
CA LYS A 128 3.03 36.94 -24.81
C LYS A 128 3.93 37.75 -25.73
N HIS A 129 5.22 37.41 -25.81
CA HIS A 129 6.17 38.09 -26.68
C HIS A 129 5.83 37.86 -28.15
N PHE A 130 5.55 36.63 -28.56
CA PHE A 130 5.14 36.28 -29.92
C PHE A 130 3.83 36.96 -30.33
N TYR A 131 2.83 36.98 -29.45
CA TYR A 131 1.57 37.70 -29.71
C TYR A 131 1.77 39.21 -29.86
N LYS A 132 2.67 39.80 -29.08
CA LYS A 132 3.00 41.23 -29.21
C LYS A 132 3.68 41.53 -30.54
N ILE A 133 4.61 40.69 -30.97
CA ILE A 133 5.28 40.80 -32.28
C ILE A 133 4.25 40.71 -33.42
N SER A 134 3.36 39.73 -33.41
CA SER A 134 2.35 39.58 -34.47
C SER A 134 1.40 40.78 -34.54
N MET A 135 0.99 41.36 -33.40
CA MET A 135 0.18 42.58 -33.34
C MET A 135 0.91 43.85 -33.80
N THR A 136 2.24 43.87 -33.72
CA THR A 136 3.05 45.00 -34.24
C THR A 136 3.29 44.91 -35.74
N PHE A 137 3.42 43.71 -36.30
CA PHE A 137 3.69 43.51 -37.74
C PHE A 137 2.44 43.25 -38.59
N GLY A 138 1.30 42.89 -37.98
CA GLY A 138 0.02 42.67 -38.67
C GLY A 138 -0.84 43.92 -38.92
N ARG A 139 -0.32 45.12 -38.62
CA ARG A 139 -0.96 46.41 -38.97
C ARG A 139 -0.29 46.98 -40.22
N HIS A 140 -0.57 46.39 -41.38
CA HIS A 140 -0.32 46.98 -42.70
C HIS A 140 -1.47 46.63 -43.65
#